data_AF-A0A1Q7VL47-F1
#
_entry.id   AF-A0A1Q7VL47-F1
#
_cell.length_a   1.000
_cell.length_b   1.000
_cell.length_c   1.000
_cell.angle_alpha   90.00
_cell.angle_beta   90.00
_cell.angle_gamma   90.00
#
_symmetry.space_group_name_H-M   'P 1'
#
loop_
_entity.id
_entity.type
_entity.pdbx_description
1 polymer ?
#
loop_
_entity_poly.entity_id
_entity_poly.type
_entity_poly.pdbx_seq_one_letter_code
_entity_poly.pdbx_strand_id
1 'polypeptide(L)'
;MAGPTFDVDRATAAWLDTLSPEQRSLSDAYFEGGYWLRLWHFLYEGLGVLAILLLTGLSRRMRDLAERTSKRPLINVAIYGALFVVATFVLGLPWSIYSGFIREHQYGLSNLSLPAWFGERLIGLALAVVLGSVVITLLYAGIRRAGARWWLWATGGAFLLSLFLTMIQPVFVAPLFNDYKPLPEGPTRAALLSLARANEIPTQHLEWFDASKQTTRISANVSGMFGVTRISLNDNLLNRTSLPEIKAVLGHEMGHYVLNHLFKLTVYLSLLYGIAFAAVHVGLEHALARWGARLGLRGRADPAGLPLFVAIFSVVWFVLTPLINTVVRTTEAEADAFGLNAAREPQGFAMAAMRLSTYRKLSPGRLEEFLFYDHPSGYDRVHRAMIWLKENTPENTPTSRAGNPSR
;
A
#
# COMPACT_ATOMS: atom_id res chain seq x y z
N MET A 1 -36.02 2.66 5.11
CA MET A 1 -35.55 1.91 6.30
C MET A 1 -35.56 0.43 5.95
N ALA A 2 -34.60 -0.35 6.42
CA ALA A 2 -34.59 -1.80 6.21
C ALA A 2 -35.52 -2.45 7.25
N GLY A 3 -36.66 -2.97 6.79
CA GLY A 3 -37.57 -3.77 7.62
C GLY A 3 -37.37 -5.28 7.41
N PRO A 4 -38.24 -6.14 7.97
CA PRO A 4 -38.15 -7.60 7.85
C PRO A 4 -38.21 -8.12 6.40
N THR A 5 -38.70 -7.30 5.46
CA THR A 5 -38.73 -7.59 4.02
C THR A 5 -37.49 -7.07 3.26
N PHE A 6 -36.48 -6.55 3.97
CA PHE A 6 -35.25 -6.08 3.36
C PHE A 6 -34.42 -7.26 2.83
N ASP A 7 -34.22 -7.23 1.52
CA ASP A 7 -33.46 -8.20 0.76
C ASP A 7 -32.08 -7.61 0.47
N VAL A 8 -31.07 -8.22 1.07
CA VAL A 8 -29.66 -7.79 0.98
C VAL A 8 -29.16 -7.89 -0.45
N ASP A 9 -29.50 -8.96 -1.16
CA ASP A 9 -28.99 -9.23 -2.50
C ASP A 9 -29.61 -8.27 -3.50
N ARG A 10 -30.92 -8.02 -3.39
CA ARG A 10 -31.62 -7.00 -4.19
C ARG A 10 -31.08 -5.59 -3.91
N ALA A 11 -30.83 -5.24 -2.64
CA ALA A 11 -30.26 -3.94 -2.30
C ALA A 11 -28.82 -3.78 -2.82
N THR A 12 -28.03 -4.85 -2.75
CA THR A 12 -26.67 -4.89 -3.31
C THR A 12 -26.70 -4.72 -4.82
N ALA A 13 -27.57 -5.46 -5.52
CA ALA A 13 -27.74 -5.32 -6.97
C ALA A 13 -28.12 -3.89 -7.36
N ALA A 14 -29.05 -3.25 -6.64
CA ALA A 14 -29.44 -1.87 -6.88
C ALA A 14 -28.27 -0.87 -6.78
N TRP A 15 -27.32 -1.10 -5.85
CA TRP A 15 -26.10 -0.30 -5.75
C TRP A 15 -25.17 -0.53 -6.93
N LEU A 16 -24.90 -1.77 -7.31
CA LEU A 16 -24.07 -2.07 -8.47
C LEU A 16 -24.67 -1.44 -9.73
N ASP A 17 -25.99 -1.47 -9.89
CA ASP A 17 -26.73 -0.97 -11.05
C ASP A 17 -26.74 0.57 -11.17
N THR A 18 -26.18 1.28 -10.18
CA THR A 18 -25.87 2.71 -10.30
C THR A 18 -24.75 2.99 -11.31
N LEU A 19 -23.95 1.98 -11.65
CA LEU A 19 -22.88 2.10 -12.64
C LEU A 19 -23.35 1.65 -14.01
N SER A 20 -23.12 2.50 -15.00
CA SER A 20 -23.41 2.16 -16.40
C SER A 20 -22.52 1.00 -16.89
N PRO A 21 -22.97 0.24 -17.90
CA PRO A 21 -22.15 -0.80 -18.52
C PRO A 21 -20.78 -0.30 -18.98
N GLU A 22 -20.71 0.93 -19.50
CA GLU A 22 -19.47 1.57 -19.95
C GLU A 22 -18.53 1.86 -18.77
N GLN A 23 -19.06 2.37 -17.66
CA GLN A 23 -18.28 2.62 -16.43
C GLN A 23 -17.71 1.31 -15.87
N ARG A 24 -18.52 0.25 -15.84
CA ARG A 24 -18.07 -1.08 -15.40
C ARG A 24 -16.97 -1.62 -16.31
N SER A 25 -17.18 -1.58 -17.63
CA SER A 25 -16.19 -2.06 -18.60
C SER A 25 -14.87 -1.27 -18.52
N LEU A 26 -14.92 0.05 -18.31
CA LEU A 26 -13.72 0.87 -18.16
C LEU A 26 -12.96 0.54 -16.87
N SER A 27 -13.68 0.36 -15.76
CA SER A 27 -13.10 -0.04 -14.49
C SER A 27 -12.45 -1.42 -14.56
N ASP A 28 -13.13 -2.38 -15.18
CA ASP A 28 -12.63 -3.75 -15.34
C ASP A 28 -11.38 -3.75 -16.23
N ALA A 29 -11.41 -3.04 -17.36
CA ALA A 29 -10.24 -2.90 -18.23
C ALA A 29 -9.04 -2.27 -17.50
N TYR A 30 -9.27 -1.23 -16.69
CA TYR A 30 -8.23 -0.66 -15.84
C TYR A 30 -7.72 -1.72 -14.86
N PHE A 31 -8.58 -2.30 -14.05
CA PHE A 31 -8.18 -3.14 -12.94
C PHE A 31 -7.50 -4.44 -13.41
N GLU A 32 -8.04 -5.09 -14.43
CA GLU A 32 -7.48 -6.31 -15.03
C GLU A 32 -6.16 -6.04 -15.76
N GLY A 33 -6.02 -4.86 -16.39
CA GLY A 33 -4.74 -4.39 -16.89
C GLY A 33 -3.66 -4.34 -15.79
N GLY A 34 -4.06 -4.09 -14.54
CA GLY A 34 -3.19 -4.15 -13.37
C GLY A 34 -2.58 -5.53 -13.09
N TYR A 35 -3.21 -6.62 -13.50
CA TYR A 35 -2.67 -7.98 -13.37
C TYR A 35 -1.42 -8.15 -14.24
N TRP A 36 -1.54 -7.71 -15.50
CA TRP A 36 -0.44 -7.71 -16.45
C TRP A 36 0.65 -6.73 -16.07
N LEU A 37 0.29 -5.55 -15.54
CA LEU A 37 1.29 -4.62 -15.02
C LEU A 37 2.11 -5.24 -13.89
N ARG A 38 1.48 -6.00 -12.98
CA ARG A 38 2.20 -6.67 -11.89
C ARG A 38 3.21 -7.67 -12.43
N LEU A 39 2.80 -8.49 -13.40
CA LEU A 39 3.68 -9.45 -14.07
C LEU A 39 4.83 -8.73 -14.81
N TRP A 40 4.53 -7.72 -15.62
CA TRP A 40 5.54 -7.01 -16.39
C TRP A 40 6.48 -6.18 -15.51
N HIS A 41 6.00 -5.62 -14.42
CA HIS A 41 6.85 -4.97 -13.43
C HIS A 41 7.86 -5.97 -12.82
N PHE A 42 7.39 -7.17 -12.47
CA PHE A 42 8.27 -8.25 -12.02
C PHE A 42 9.28 -8.68 -13.10
N LEU A 43 8.84 -8.89 -14.35
CA LEU A 43 9.73 -9.33 -15.43
C LEU A 43 10.73 -8.24 -15.84
N TYR A 44 10.28 -6.99 -15.94
CA TYR A 44 11.10 -5.87 -16.41
C TYR A 44 12.00 -5.32 -15.31
N GLU A 45 11.44 -4.81 -14.21
CA GLU A 45 12.23 -4.21 -13.13
C GLU A 45 12.80 -5.28 -12.19
N GLY A 46 11.98 -6.27 -11.83
CA GLY A 46 12.36 -7.33 -10.89
C GLY A 46 13.37 -8.34 -11.45
N LEU A 47 13.49 -8.49 -12.78
CA LEU A 47 14.44 -9.41 -13.41
C LEU A 47 15.27 -8.75 -14.52
N GLY A 48 14.65 -8.12 -15.50
CA GLY A 48 15.30 -7.59 -16.71
C GLY A 48 16.36 -6.52 -16.41
N VAL A 49 16.01 -5.48 -15.64
CA VAL A 49 16.93 -4.42 -15.21
C VAL A 49 18.10 -5.02 -14.42
N LEU A 50 17.81 -5.93 -13.48
CA LEU A 50 18.84 -6.57 -12.67
C LEU A 50 19.77 -7.47 -13.50
N ALA A 51 19.22 -8.17 -14.49
CA ALA A 51 19.99 -8.96 -15.45
C ALA A 51 20.89 -8.07 -16.30
N ILE A 52 20.42 -6.89 -16.75
CA ILE A 52 21.25 -5.90 -17.45
C ILE A 52 22.41 -5.48 -16.54
N LEU A 53 22.15 -5.11 -15.29
CA LEU A 53 23.20 -4.70 -14.35
C LEU A 53 24.24 -5.80 -14.11
N LEU A 54 23.79 -7.05 -14.01
CA LEU A 54 24.65 -8.20 -13.69
C LEU A 54 25.44 -8.69 -14.91
N LEU A 55 24.77 -8.97 -16.03
CA LEU A 55 25.33 -9.61 -17.21
C LEU A 55 26.23 -8.68 -18.03
N THR A 56 25.93 -7.38 -18.09
CA THR A 56 26.82 -6.40 -18.74
C THR A 56 28.07 -6.07 -17.91
N GLY A 57 28.10 -6.50 -16.64
CA GLY A 57 29.14 -6.15 -15.69
C GLY A 57 29.05 -4.71 -15.15
N LEU A 58 27.97 -3.97 -15.44
CA LEU A 58 27.77 -2.63 -14.90
C LEU A 58 27.80 -2.62 -13.36
N SER A 59 27.19 -3.62 -12.72
CA SER A 59 27.27 -3.79 -11.26
C SER A 59 28.71 -3.92 -10.74
N ARG A 60 29.56 -4.67 -11.43
CA ARG A 60 30.99 -4.77 -11.09
C ARG A 60 31.71 -3.44 -11.25
N ARG A 61 31.43 -2.71 -12.34
CA ARG A 61 32.02 -1.38 -12.58
C ARG A 61 31.61 -0.38 -11.48
N MET A 62 30.36 -0.42 -11.01
CA MET A 62 29.91 0.41 -9.89
C MET A 62 30.67 0.09 -8.60
N ARG A 63 30.85 -1.20 -8.27
CA ARG A 63 31.69 -1.61 -7.12
C ARG A 63 33.12 -1.12 -7.27
N ASP A 64 33.73 -1.35 -8.43
CA ASP A 64 35.13 -1.03 -8.66
C ASP A 64 35.36 0.49 -8.60
N LEU A 65 34.40 1.29 -9.07
CA LEU A 65 34.40 2.74 -8.90
C LEU A 65 34.31 3.13 -7.41
N ALA A 66 33.36 2.57 -6.67
CA ALA A 66 33.19 2.85 -5.25
C ALA A 66 34.44 2.46 -4.42
N GLU A 67 35.10 1.35 -4.76
CA GLU A 67 36.38 0.91 -4.18
C GLU A 67 37.58 1.81 -4.52
N ARG A 68 37.53 2.50 -5.66
CA ARG A 68 38.53 3.51 -6.03
C ARG A 68 38.30 4.80 -5.26
N THR A 69 37.05 5.19 -5.05
CA THR A 69 36.69 6.41 -4.30
C THR A 69 36.96 6.30 -2.80
N SER A 70 36.71 5.13 -2.18
CA SER A 70 37.01 4.92 -0.76
C SER A 70 37.41 3.49 -0.43
N LYS A 71 38.44 3.35 0.40
CA LYS A 71 38.86 2.05 0.96
C LYS A 71 38.08 1.64 2.21
N ARG A 72 37.29 2.56 2.80
CA ARG A 72 36.46 2.24 3.98
C ARG A 72 35.25 1.40 3.53
N PRO A 73 35.06 0.16 4.04
CA PRO A 73 34.03 -0.75 3.53
C PRO A 73 32.61 -0.19 3.57
N LEU A 74 32.26 0.58 4.60
CA LEU A 74 30.93 1.18 4.73
C LEU A 74 30.70 2.31 3.72
N ILE A 75 31.70 3.16 3.49
CA ILE A 75 31.59 4.29 2.55
C ILE A 75 31.52 3.76 1.11
N ASN A 76 32.36 2.77 0.79
CA ASN A 76 32.30 2.09 -0.51
C ASN A 76 30.90 1.52 -0.78
N VAL A 77 30.33 0.75 0.16
CA VAL A 77 28.97 0.21 -0.04
C VAL A 77 27.92 1.31 -0.14
N ALA A 78 28.04 2.41 0.61
CA ALA A 78 27.11 3.53 0.48
C ALA A 78 27.17 4.17 -0.92
N ILE A 79 28.38 4.39 -1.46
CA ILE A 79 28.57 4.89 -2.82
C ILE A 79 28.00 3.90 -3.84
N TYR A 80 28.27 2.60 -3.68
CA TYR A 80 27.67 1.57 -4.53
C TYR A 80 26.14 1.59 -4.46
N GLY A 81 25.56 1.71 -3.27
CA GLY A 81 24.12 1.78 -3.07
C GLY A 81 23.49 2.97 -3.78
N ALA A 82 24.12 4.14 -3.71
CA ALA A 82 23.69 5.33 -4.43
C ALA A 82 23.72 5.11 -5.95
N LEU A 83 24.82 4.56 -6.47
CA LEU A 83 24.96 4.25 -7.90
C LEU A 83 23.92 3.21 -8.35
N PHE A 84 23.69 2.17 -7.54
CA PHE A 84 22.70 1.14 -7.82
C PHE A 84 21.30 1.73 -7.91
N VAL A 85 20.89 2.55 -6.93
CA VAL A 85 19.57 3.21 -6.92
C VAL A 85 19.39 4.09 -8.16
N VAL A 86 20.39 4.90 -8.50
CA VAL A 86 20.33 5.76 -9.70
C VAL A 86 20.27 4.91 -10.97
N ALA A 87 21.07 3.85 -11.08
CA ALA A 87 21.07 2.97 -12.23
C ALA A 87 19.71 2.28 -12.42
N THR A 88 19.11 1.75 -11.34
CA THR A 88 17.77 1.14 -11.41
C THR A 88 16.69 2.16 -11.71
N PHE A 89 16.80 3.40 -11.21
CA PHE A 89 15.87 4.47 -11.54
C PHE A 89 15.91 4.77 -13.04
N VAL A 90 17.11 5.01 -13.60
CA VAL A 90 17.28 5.35 -15.02
C VAL A 90 16.80 4.21 -15.92
N LEU A 91 17.18 2.96 -15.62
CA LEU A 91 16.76 1.80 -16.40
C LEU A 91 15.25 1.48 -16.23
N GLY A 92 14.66 1.85 -15.09
CA GLY A 92 13.22 1.71 -14.83
C GLY A 92 12.36 2.83 -15.42
N LEU A 93 12.95 3.95 -15.88
CA LEU A 93 12.19 5.10 -16.40
C LEU A 93 11.17 4.74 -17.48
N PRO A 94 11.47 3.91 -18.50
CA PRO A 94 10.49 3.57 -19.53
C PRO A 94 9.23 2.92 -18.95
N TRP A 95 9.41 1.98 -18.01
CA TRP A 95 8.31 1.31 -17.32
C TRP A 95 7.53 2.29 -16.43
N SER A 96 8.25 3.13 -15.67
CA SER A 96 7.65 4.13 -14.79
C SER A 96 6.83 5.17 -15.57
N ILE A 97 7.30 5.62 -16.74
CA ILE A 97 6.56 6.55 -17.61
C ILE A 97 5.31 5.88 -18.14
N TYR A 98 5.39 4.64 -18.63
CA TYR A 98 4.21 3.95 -19.14
C TYR A 98 3.17 3.72 -18.03
N SER A 99 3.57 3.05 -16.95
CA SER A 99 2.65 2.63 -15.89
C SER A 99 2.14 3.77 -15.01
N GLY A 100 3.01 4.73 -14.68
CA GLY A 100 2.72 5.80 -13.73
C GLY A 100 2.36 7.16 -14.34
N PHE A 101 2.58 7.35 -15.65
CA PHE A 101 2.17 8.58 -16.34
C PHE A 101 1.18 8.26 -17.48
N ILE A 102 1.61 7.57 -18.54
CA ILE A 102 0.80 7.37 -19.75
C ILE A 102 -0.51 6.66 -19.40
N ARG A 103 -0.44 5.52 -18.73
CA ARG A 103 -1.63 4.73 -18.40
C ARG A 103 -2.55 5.45 -17.43
N GLU A 104 -2.02 6.13 -16.43
CA GLU A 104 -2.85 6.91 -15.49
C GLU A 104 -3.62 8.04 -16.21
N HIS A 105 -3.02 8.67 -17.22
CA HIS A 105 -3.72 9.67 -18.06
C HIS A 105 -4.72 9.03 -19.03
N GLN A 106 -4.42 7.86 -19.59
CA GLN A 106 -5.34 7.12 -20.47
C GLN A 106 -6.68 6.82 -19.79
N TYR A 107 -6.69 6.64 -18.46
CA TYR A 107 -7.89 6.39 -17.68
C TYR A 107 -8.40 7.62 -16.90
N GLY A 108 -7.82 8.80 -17.11
CA GLY A 108 -8.25 10.04 -16.43
C GLY A 108 -8.03 10.05 -14.92
N LEU A 109 -7.02 9.31 -14.44
CA LEU A 109 -6.74 9.12 -13.01
C LEU A 109 -5.59 9.99 -12.50
N SER A 110 -4.80 10.58 -13.39
CA SER A 110 -3.72 11.53 -13.10
C SER A 110 -4.04 12.91 -13.66
N ASN A 111 -3.70 13.95 -12.88
CA ASN A 111 -3.76 15.36 -13.29
C ASN A 111 -2.37 16.00 -13.43
N LEU A 112 -1.30 15.26 -13.16
CA LEU A 112 0.07 15.78 -13.27
C LEU A 112 0.46 16.05 -14.72
N SER A 113 1.01 17.22 -15.00
CA SER A 113 1.75 17.43 -16.24
C SER A 113 3.03 16.58 -16.25
N LEU A 114 3.58 16.28 -17.43
CA LEU A 114 4.82 15.49 -17.53
C LEU A 114 5.99 16.11 -16.72
N PRO A 115 6.23 17.44 -16.74
CA PRO A 115 7.26 18.05 -15.90
C PRO A 115 6.98 17.90 -14.39
N ALA A 116 5.72 18.07 -13.96
CA ALA A 116 5.36 17.92 -12.55
C ALA A 116 5.56 16.47 -12.08
N TRP A 117 5.09 15.51 -12.89
CA TRP A 117 5.32 14.08 -12.65
C TRP A 117 6.80 13.76 -12.53
N PHE A 118 7.63 14.24 -13.47
CA PHE A 118 9.08 13.99 -13.43
C PHE A 118 9.74 14.66 -12.22
N GLY A 119 9.30 15.86 -11.83
CA GLY A 119 9.76 16.54 -10.62
C GLY A 119 9.51 15.71 -9.36
N GLU A 120 8.31 15.16 -9.19
CA GLU A 120 8.02 14.24 -8.07
C GLU A 120 8.87 12.97 -8.12
N ARG A 121 9.14 12.42 -9.31
CA ARG A 121 10.06 11.28 -9.47
C ARG A 121 11.49 11.62 -9.03
N LEU A 122 11.97 12.83 -9.26
CA LEU A 122 13.30 13.26 -8.80
C LEU A 122 13.37 13.46 -7.28
N ILE A 123 12.30 13.98 -6.65
CA ILE A 123 12.20 14.04 -5.19
C ILE A 123 12.24 12.63 -4.60
N GLY A 124 11.45 11.70 -5.18
CA GLY A 124 11.47 10.30 -4.80
C GLY A 124 12.84 9.64 -4.99
N LEU A 125 13.55 9.96 -6.08
CA LEU A 125 14.92 9.48 -6.32
C LEU A 125 15.88 9.98 -5.25
N ALA A 126 15.83 11.26 -4.87
CA ALA A 126 16.72 11.81 -3.84
C ALA A 126 16.53 11.08 -2.50
N LEU A 127 15.28 10.85 -2.10
CA LEU A 127 14.95 10.07 -0.90
C LEU A 127 15.45 8.63 -1.02
N ALA A 128 15.22 7.98 -2.16
CA ALA A 128 15.66 6.61 -2.41
C ALA A 128 17.18 6.47 -2.40
N VAL A 129 17.92 7.47 -2.90
CA VAL A 129 19.38 7.48 -2.86
C VAL A 129 19.87 7.55 -1.42
N VAL A 130 19.31 8.45 -0.60
CA VAL A 130 19.71 8.60 0.81
C VAL A 130 19.35 7.34 1.60
N LEU A 131 18.07 6.95 1.60
CA LEU A 131 17.59 5.82 2.38
C LEU A 131 18.15 4.50 1.86
N GLY A 132 18.11 4.28 0.54
CA GLY A 132 18.60 3.06 -0.10
C GLY A 132 20.09 2.84 0.16
N SER A 133 20.92 3.90 0.10
CA SER A 133 22.34 3.79 0.42
C SER A 133 22.58 3.38 1.87
N VAL A 134 21.82 3.93 2.82
CA VAL A 134 21.89 3.56 4.23
C VAL A 134 21.46 2.10 4.42
N VAL A 135 20.32 1.71 3.87
CA VAL A 135 19.78 0.34 4.01
C VAL A 135 20.71 -0.70 3.40
N ILE A 136 21.22 -0.46 2.19
CA ILE A 136 22.19 -1.34 1.53
C ILE A 136 23.48 -1.42 2.37
N THR A 137 23.96 -0.31 2.91
CA THR A 137 25.13 -0.30 3.79
C THR A 137 24.93 -1.14 5.05
N LEU A 138 23.78 -0.99 5.72
CA LEU A 138 23.42 -1.77 6.91
C LEU A 138 23.27 -3.25 6.60
N LEU A 139 22.63 -3.59 5.47
CA LEU A 139 22.50 -4.97 4.99
C LEU A 139 23.88 -5.63 4.83
N TYR A 140 24.79 -4.98 4.09
CA TYR A 140 26.13 -5.54 3.87
C TYR A 140 27.01 -5.52 5.12
N ALA A 141 26.82 -4.56 6.03
CA ALA A 141 27.44 -4.60 7.35
C ALA A 141 26.97 -5.83 8.15
N GLY A 142 25.66 -6.11 8.12
CA GLY A 142 25.06 -7.31 8.71
C GLY A 142 25.60 -8.59 8.07
N ILE A 143 25.67 -8.67 6.74
CA ILE A 143 26.22 -9.82 6.00
C ILE A 143 27.66 -10.09 6.43
N ARG A 144 28.50 -9.06 6.53
CA ARG A 144 29.91 -9.20 6.96
C ARG A 144 30.03 -9.61 8.42
N ARG A 145 29.19 -9.05 9.31
CA ARG A 145 29.29 -9.27 10.76
C ARG A 145 28.70 -10.61 11.19
N ALA A 146 27.57 -11.01 10.61
CA ALA A 146 26.79 -12.18 11.02
C ALA A 146 27.05 -13.44 10.17
N GLY A 147 27.78 -13.32 9.05
CA GLY A 147 28.14 -14.44 8.20
C GLY A 147 26.91 -15.18 7.68
N ALA A 148 26.80 -16.49 7.92
CA ALA A 148 25.66 -17.30 7.45
C ALA A 148 24.32 -16.93 8.11
N ARG A 149 24.33 -16.29 9.29
CA ARG A 149 23.12 -15.90 10.03
C ARG A 149 22.60 -14.52 9.64
N TRP A 150 23.14 -13.89 8.58
CA TRP A 150 22.78 -12.53 8.15
C TRP A 150 21.28 -12.36 7.90
N TRP A 151 20.60 -13.40 7.41
CA TRP A 151 19.17 -13.34 7.07
C TRP A 151 18.29 -13.13 8.31
N LEU A 152 18.68 -13.66 9.48
CA LEU A 152 18.00 -13.39 10.76
C LEU A 152 18.14 -11.92 11.17
N TRP A 153 19.36 -11.38 11.05
CA TRP A 153 19.62 -9.96 11.32
C TRP A 153 18.90 -9.04 10.34
N ALA A 154 18.88 -9.39 9.05
CA ALA A 154 18.12 -8.66 8.04
C ALA A 154 16.62 -8.70 8.31
N THR A 155 16.09 -9.81 8.84
CA THR A 155 14.68 -9.94 9.25
C THR A 155 14.33 -8.97 10.38
N GLY A 156 15.10 -8.98 11.47
CA GLY A 156 14.88 -8.03 12.58
C GLY A 156 15.14 -6.58 12.17
N GLY A 157 16.15 -6.35 11.33
CA GLY A 157 16.43 -5.05 10.75
C GLY A 157 15.30 -4.53 9.85
N ALA A 158 14.70 -5.40 9.04
CA ALA A 158 13.55 -5.06 8.21
C ALA A 158 12.33 -4.70 9.07
N PHE A 159 12.06 -5.43 10.14
CA PHE A 159 11.01 -5.07 11.10
C PHE A 159 11.21 -3.66 11.68
N LEU A 160 12.40 -3.38 12.22
CA LEU A 160 12.72 -2.07 12.80
C LEU A 160 12.68 -0.95 11.76
N LEU A 161 13.21 -1.22 10.56
CA LEU A 161 13.21 -0.27 9.46
C LEU A 161 11.78 0.02 9.00
N SER A 162 10.94 -0.99 8.79
CA SER A 162 9.54 -0.82 8.40
C SER A 162 8.80 0.00 9.45
N LEU A 163 8.96 -0.33 10.74
CA LEU A 163 8.36 0.45 11.82
C LEU A 163 8.80 1.92 11.79
N PHE A 164 10.11 2.15 11.67
CA PHE A 164 10.67 3.49 11.58
C PHE A 164 10.13 4.26 10.37
N LEU A 165 10.14 3.64 9.18
CA LEU A 165 9.66 4.26 7.95
C LEU A 165 8.18 4.62 8.04
N THR A 166 7.35 3.74 8.59
CA THR A 166 5.93 4.03 8.76
C THR A 166 5.67 5.18 9.73
N MET A 167 6.52 5.36 10.76
CA MET A 167 6.43 6.52 11.66
C MET A 167 6.84 7.82 10.98
N ILE A 168 7.93 7.82 10.20
CA ILE A 168 8.45 9.05 9.60
C ILE A 168 7.70 9.46 8.32
N GLN A 169 7.09 8.51 7.61
CA GLN A 169 6.47 8.75 6.31
C GLN A 169 5.43 9.89 6.34
N PRO A 170 4.42 9.90 7.23
CA PRO A 170 3.40 10.95 7.21
C PRO A 170 3.96 12.33 7.63
N VAL A 171 5.00 12.36 8.45
CA VAL A 171 5.55 13.60 9.05
C VAL A 171 6.64 14.23 8.20
N PHE A 172 7.51 13.43 7.57
CA PHE A 172 8.70 13.94 6.88
C PHE A 172 8.69 13.66 5.38
N VAL A 173 8.03 12.59 4.93
CA VAL A 173 8.05 12.19 3.51
C VAL A 173 6.85 12.78 2.78
N ALA A 174 5.63 12.58 3.32
CA ALA A 174 4.41 13.04 2.69
C ALA A 174 4.40 14.57 2.44
N PRO A 175 4.91 15.43 3.35
CA PRO A 175 4.98 16.87 3.13
C PRO A 175 5.91 17.33 2.00
N LEU A 176 6.81 16.46 1.51
CA LEU A 176 7.65 16.78 0.35
C LEU A 176 6.86 16.78 -0.97
N PHE A 177 5.68 16.15 -0.97
CA PHE A 177 4.81 16.05 -2.14
C PHE A 177 3.57 16.93 -2.01
N ASN A 178 3.07 17.15 -0.79
CA ASN A 178 1.80 17.86 -0.55
C ASN A 178 1.88 18.76 0.67
N ASP A 179 1.24 19.93 0.58
CA ASP A 179 1.04 20.80 1.73
C ASP A 179 -0.21 20.37 2.50
N TYR A 180 0.00 20.05 3.77
CA TYR A 180 -1.07 19.69 4.68
C TYR A 180 -1.50 20.89 5.51
N LYS A 181 -2.80 21.16 5.53
CA LYS A 181 -3.40 22.32 6.19
C LYS A 181 -4.46 21.88 7.18
N PRO A 182 -4.65 22.56 8.33
CA PRO A 182 -5.75 22.25 9.23
C PRO A 182 -7.09 22.25 8.49
N LEU A 183 -7.94 21.27 8.80
CA LEU A 183 -9.30 21.24 8.24
C LEU A 183 -10.07 22.46 8.80
N PRO A 184 -10.70 23.28 7.96
CA PRO A 184 -11.45 24.44 8.43
C PRO A 184 -12.55 24.07 9.42
N GLU A 185 -12.86 24.99 10.34
CA GLU A 185 -14.00 24.82 11.25
C GLU A 185 -15.31 24.70 10.47
N GLY A 186 -16.19 23.79 10.92
CA GLY A 186 -17.48 23.57 10.28
C GLY A 186 -18.12 22.23 10.64
N PRO A 187 -19.31 21.93 10.09
CA PRO A 187 -20.07 20.72 10.42
C PRO A 187 -19.29 19.43 10.15
N THR A 188 -18.55 19.36 9.03
CA THR A 188 -17.71 18.21 8.70
C THR A 188 -16.65 17.99 9.77
N ARG A 189 -15.83 19.00 10.08
CA ARG A 189 -14.79 18.89 11.12
C ARG A 189 -15.37 18.46 12.47
N ALA A 190 -16.47 19.06 12.90
CA ALA A 190 -17.14 18.73 14.15
C ALA A 190 -17.61 17.27 14.18
N ALA A 191 -18.22 16.78 13.09
CA ALA A 191 -18.70 15.41 12.97
C ALA A 191 -17.54 14.39 13.00
N LEU A 192 -16.43 14.67 12.30
CA LEU A 192 -15.27 13.78 12.25
C LEU A 192 -14.54 13.73 13.62
N LEU A 193 -14.40 14.87 14.30
CA LEU A 193 -13.86 14.89 15.66
C LEU A 193 -14.78 14.18 16.65
N SER A 194 -16.11 14.26 16.46
CA SER A 194 -17.05 13.51 17.28
C SER A 194 -16.90 12.01 17.07
N LEU A 195 -16.73 11.57 15.82
CA LEU A 195 -16.47 10.16 15.49
C LEU A 195 -15.14 9.68 16.10
N ALA A 196 -14.08 10.49 16.03
CA ALA A 196 -12.79 10.20 16.65
C ALA A 196 -12.92 10.03 18.18
N ARG A 197 -13.59 10.97 18.86
CA ARG A 197 -13.83 10.91 20.31
C ARG A 197 -14.65 9.69 20.72
N ALA A 198 -15.67 9.34 19.94
CA ALA A 198 -16.51 8.17 20.22
C ALA A 198 -15.75 6.83 20.14
N ASN A 199 -14.60 6.81 19.45
CA ASN A 199 -13.73 5.65 19.30
C ASN A 199 -12.39 5.83 20.03
N GLU A 200 -12.33 6.75 21.00
CA GLU A 200 -11.16 7.00 21.87
C GLU A 200 -9.86 7.32 21.11
N ILE A 201 -9.96 7.92 19.92
CA ILE A 201 -8.79 8.32 19.14
C ILE A 201 -8.31 9.69 19.65
N PRO A 202 -7.11 9.77 20.26
CA PRO A 202 -6.66 10.98 20.96
C PRO A 202 -6.08 12.00 19.97
N THR A 203 -6.93 12.68 19.21
CA THR A 203 -6.47 13.70 18.25
C THR A 203 -7.38 14.91 18.14
N GLN A 204 -6.73 16.06 17.97
CA GLN A 204 -7.33 17.30 17.47
C GLN A 204 -6.75 17.69 16.11
N HIS A 205 -5.82 16.88 15.58
CA HIS A 205 -5.08 17.13 14.35
C HIS A 205 -5.84 16.55 13.17
N LEU A 206 -6.86 17.29 12.76
CA LEU A 206 -7.60 17.08 11.52
C LEU A 206 -7.10 18.03 10.45
N GLU A 207 -6.80 17.51 9.28
CA GLU A 207 -6.17 18.26 8.20
C GLU A 207 -6.58 17.75 6.84
N TRP A 208 -6.29 18.58 5.84
CA TRP A 208 -6.52 18.26 4.45
C TRP A 208 -5.31 18.62 3.58
N PHE A 209 -5.25 18.01 2.40
CA PHE A 209 -4.24 18.29 1.40
C PHE A 209 -4.83 18.23 -0.01
N ASP A 210 -4.24 19.01 -0.92
CA ASP A 210 -4.63 19.06 -2.34
C ASP A 210 -4.03 17.88 -3.10
N ALA A 211 -4.79 16.78 -3.18
CA ALA A 211 -4.45 15.65 -4.02
C ALA A 211 -4.97 15.83 -5.45
N SER A 212 -5.92 16.75 -5.69
CA SER A 212 -6.47 16.99 -7.02
C SER A 212 -5.42 17.46 -8.02
N LYS A 213 -4.35 18.14 -7.57
CA LYS A 213 -3.20 18.43 -8.44
C LYS A 213 -2.50 17.17 -8.98
N GLN A 214 -2.64 16.03 -8.29
CA GLN A 214 -2.00 14.76 -8.63
C GLN A 214 -2.96 13.76 -9.28
N THR A 215 -4.15 13.59 -8.71
CA THR A 215 -5.06 12.49 -9.04
C THR A 215 -6.53 12.87 -8.84
N THR A 216 -7.43 12.12 -9.45
CA THR A 216 -8.89 12.23 -9.25
C THR A 216 -9.42 11.33 -8.12
N ARG A 217 -8.56 10.50 -7.51
CA ARG A 217 -8.94 9.52 -6.47
C ARG A 217 -9.29 10.20 -5.14
N ILE A 218 -10.31 9.67 -4.47
CA ILE A 218 -10.67 10.02 -3.09
C ILE A 218 -9.82 9.19 -2.11
N SER A 219 -9.42 9.79 -0.98
CA SER A 219 -8.68 9.09 0.08
C SER A 219 -8.75 9.88 1.40
N ALA A 220 -8.73 9.15 2.50
CA ALA A 220 -8.34 9.66 3.81
C ALA A 220 -7.27 8.71 4.37
N ASN A 221 -6.59 9.15 5.43
CA ASN A 221 -5.77 8.27 6.24
C ASN A 221 -5.85 8.67 7.71
N VAL A 222 -5.71 7.68 8.58
CA VAL A 222 -5.42 7.88 9.99
C VAL A 222 -4.02 7.33 10.24
N SER A 223 -3.08 8.23 10.56
CA SER A 223 -1.70 7.87 10.84
C SER A 223 -1.36 8.18 12.28
N GLY A 224 -0.48 7.38 12.87
CA GLY A 224 -0.12 7.54 14.26
C GLY A 224 0.35 6.27 14.94
N MET A 225 1.15 6.43 15.97
CA MET A 225 1.54 5.36 16.89
C MET A 225 1.93 5.98 18.24
N PHE A 226 1.80 5.21 19.32
CA PHE A 226 2.19 5.62 20.67
C PHE A 226 1.48 6.91 21.17
N GLY A 227 0.18 7.04 20.89
CA GLY A 227 -0.65 8.14 21.39
C GLY A 227 -0.58 9.45 20.59
N VAL A 228 0.20 9.48 19.50
CA VAL A 228 0.17 10.56 18.51
C VAL A 228 -0.67 10.09 17.33
N THR A 229 -1.72 10.84 16.98
CA THR A 229 -2.59 10.51 15.83
C THR A 229 -2.91 11.75 15.00
N ARG A 230 -2.92 11.59 13.68
CA ARG A 230 -3.22 12.61 12.68
C ARG A 230 -4.22 12.03 11.70
N ILE A 231 -5.24 12.82 11.37
CA ILE A 231 -6.27 12.44 10.40
C ILE A 231 -6.15 13.38 9.21
N SER A 232 -5.83 12.81 8.05
CA SER A 232 -5.63 13.58 6.82
C SER A 232 -6.63 13.16 5.77
N LEU A 233 -7.34 14.14 5.19
CA LEU A 233 -8.33 13.92 4.14
C LEU A 233 -7.86 14.61 2.86
N ASN A 234 -7.99 13.97 1.70
CA ASN A 234 -7.72 14.69 0.47
C ASN A 234 -8.93 15.55 0.05
N ASP A 235 -8.66 16.60 -0.71
CA ASP A 235 -9.66 17.53 -1.22
C ASP A 235 -10.70 16.86 -2.15
N ASN A 236 -10.30 15.84 -2.92
CA ASN A 236 -11.24 15.05 -3.72
C ASN A 236 -12.33 14.40 -2.85
N LEU A 237 -11.97 13.81 -1.70
CA LEU A 237 -12.92 13.23 -0.77
C LEU A 237 -13.86 14.32 -0.22
N LEU A 238 -13.28 15.44 0.24
CA LEU A 238 -14.05 16.54 0.84
C LEU A 238 -15.03 17.20 -0.13
N ASN A 239 -14.65 17.36 -1.40
CA ASN A 239 -15.41 18.15 -2.37
C ASN A 239 -16.34 17.33 -3.27
N ARG A 240 -16.17 15.99 -3.33
CA ARG A 240 -16.91 15.12 -4.25
C ARG A 240 -17.80 14.09 -3.55
N THR A 241 -17.82 14.08 -2.22
CA THR A 241 -18.60 13.12 -1.44
C THR A 241 -19.43 13.82 -0.37
N SER A 242 -20.50 13.16 0.05
CA SER A 242 -21.38 13.61 1.12
C SER A 242 -20.79 13.34 2.51
N LEU A 243 -21.27 14.04 3.54
CA LEU A 243 -20.81 13.80 4.92
C LEU A 243 -20.96 12.34 5.38
N PRO A 244 -22.06 11.60 5.05
CA PRO A 244 -22.13 10.16 5.29
C PRO A 244 -21.01 9.34 4.63
N GLU A 245 -20.65 9.64 3.38
CA GLU A 245 -19.51 8.99 2.70
C GLU A 245 -18.19 9.30 3.41
N ILE A 246 -17.95 10.57 3.78
CA ILE A 246 -16.73 10.97 4.51
C ILE A 246 -16.65 10.25 5.85
N LYS A 247 -17.75 10.19 6.61
CA LYS A 247 -17.80 9.45 7.88
C LYS A 247 -17.56 7.96 7.69
N ALA A 248 -18.11 7.35 6.63
CA ALA A 248 -17.91 5.93 6.34
C ALA A 248 -16.45 5.61 6.02
N VAL A 249 -15.83 6.41 5.13
CA VAL A 249 -14.40 6.28 4.79
C VAL A 249 -13.54 6.50 6.03
N LEU A 250 -13.80 7.56 6.80
CA LEU A 250 -13.01 7.82 8.00
C LEU A 250 -13.21 6.75 9.08
N GLY A 251 -14.41 6.21 9.24
CA GLY A 251 -14.67 5.09 10.14
C GLY A 251 -13.82 3.87 9.80
N HIS A 252 -13.68 3.56 8.50
CA HIS A 252 -12.78 2.50 8.03
C HIS A 252 -11.31 2.81 8.35
N GLU A 253 -10.82 4.02 8.02
CA GLU A 253 -9.44 4.43 8.33
C GLU A 253 -9.13 4.41 9.84
N MET A 254 -10.11 4.81 10.67
CA MET A 254 -10.05 4.70 12.13
C MET A 254 -9.96 3.26 12.60
N GLY A 255 -10.60 2.32 11.89
CA GLY A 255 -10.49 0.89 12.15
C GLY A 255 -9.04 0.40 12.03
N HIS A 256 -8.30 0.84 11.02
CA HIS A 256 -6.87 0.51 10.90
C HIS A 256 -6.05 0.97 12.11
N TYR A 257 -6.36 2.16 12.62
CA TYR A 257 -5.70 2.70 13.80
C TYR A 257 -6.07 1.93 15.07
N VAL A 258 -7.37 1.81 15.38
CA VAL A 258 -7.86 1.18 16.63
C VAL A 258 -7.49 -0.31 16.69
N LEU A 259 -7.56 -1.02 15.58
CA LEU A 259 -7.22 -2.45 15.51
C LEU A 259 -5.71 -2.72 15.35
N ASN A 260 -4.87 -1.69 15.43
CA ASN A 260 -3.41 -1.76 15.32
C ASN A 260 -2.93 -2.45 14.03
N HIS A 261 -3.63 -2.25 12.91
CA HIS A 261 -3.31 -2.91 11.64
C HIS A 261 -1.91 -2.58 11.16
N LEU A 262 -1.45 -1.35 11.37
CA LEU A 262 -0.08 -0.93 11.04
C LEU A 262 0.98 -1.82 11.72
N PHE A 263 0.85 -2.04 13.03
CA PHE A 263 1.77 -2.88 13.78
C PHE A 263 1.63 -4.36 13.40
N LYS A 264 0.40 -4.87 13.30
CA LYS A 264 0.12 -6.26 12.89
C LYS A 264 0.73 -6.57 11.50
N LEU A 265 0.48 -5.71 10.52
CA LEU A 265 1.04 -5.83 9.17
C LEU A 265 2.57 -5.77 9.20
N THR A 266 3.16 -4.89 10.01
CA THR A 266 4.63 -4.82 10.18
C THR A 266 5.17 -6.16 10.69
N VAL A 267 4.52 -6.77 11.68
CA VAL A 267 4.90 -8.10 12.19
C VAL A 267 4.73 -9.17 11.11
N TYR A 268 3.56 -9.28 10.49
CA TYR A 268 3.27 -10.32 9.49
C TYR A 268 4.19 -10.23 8.28
N LEU A 269 4.40 -9.04 7.72
CA LEU A 269 5.30 -8.83 6.59
C LEU A 269 6.76 -9.09 6.96
N SER A 270 7.17 -8.81 8.21
CA SER A 270 8.52 -9.16 8.68
C SER A 270 8.76 -10.66 8.75
N LEU A 271 7.74 -11.45 9.12
CA LEU A 271 7.84 -12.91 9.04
C LEU A 271 8.02 -13.38 7.59
N LEU A 272 7.30 -12.77 6.64
CA LEU A 272 7.47 -13.05 5.21
C LEU A 272 8.83 -12.59 4.68
N TYR A 273 9.36 -11.46 5.13
CA TYR A 273 10.74 -11.04 4.86
C TYR A 273 11.74 -12.07 5.37
N GLY A 274 11.50 -12.70 6.53
CA GLY A 274 12.33 -13.78 7.03
C GLY A 274 12.37 -14.99 6.10
N ILE A 275 11.21 -15.41 5.58
CA ILE A 275 11.12 -16.47 4.57
C ILE A 275 11.89 -16.06 3.30
N ALA A 276 11.67 -14.83 2.83
CA ALA A 276 12.34 -14.32 1.63
C ALA A 276 13.87 -14.23 1.80
N PHE A 277 14.37 -13.70 2.92
CA PHE A 277 15.81 -13.61 3.18
C PHE A 277 16.45 -14.98 3.39
N ALA A 278 15.75 -15.95 3.99
CA ALA A 278 16.21 -17.33 4.06
C ALA A 278 16.33 -17.95 2.65
N ALA A 279 15.34 -17.75 1.80
CA ALA A 279 15.39 -18.21 0.41
C ALA A 279 16.49 -17.50 -0.40
N VAL A 280 16.69 -16.20 -0.20
CA VAL A 280 17.81 -15.45 -0.78
C VAL A 280 19.14 -15.98 -0.29
N HIS A 281 19.27 -16.30 1.00
CA HIS A 281 20.50 -16.90 1.53
C HIS A 281 20.84 -18.20 0.80
N VAL A 282 19.89 -19.12 0.70
CA VAL A 282 20.09 -20.41 0.02
C VAL A 282 20.35 -20.20 -1.46
N GLY A 283 19.53 -19.40 -2.14
CA GLY A 283 19.63 -19.15 -3.58
C GLY A 283 20.94 -18.45 -3.97
N LEU A 284 21.38 -17.48 -3.16
CA LEU A 284 22.62 -16.75 -3.40
C LEU A 284 23.85 -17.66 -3.27
N GLU A 285 23.90 -18.54 -2.27
CA GLU A 285 25.01 -19.50 -2.14
C GLU A 285 25.08 -20.45 -3.33
N HIS A 286 23.95 -21.01 -3.77
CA HIS A 286 23.90 -21.87 -4.96
C HIS A 286 24.32 -21.13 -6.23
N ALA A 287 23.82 -19.91 -6.43
CA ALA A 287 24.12 -19.10 -7.60
C ALA A 287 25.59 -18.65 -7.61
N LEU A 288 26.17 -18.28 -6.47
CA LEU A 288 27.59 -17.95 -6.35
C LEU A 288 28.48 -19.16 -6.63
N ALA A 289 28.14 -20.34 -6.10
CA ALA A 289 28.90 -21.56 -6.37
C ALA A 289 28.89 -21.94 -7.86
N ARG A 290 27.76 -21.75 -8.54
CA ARG A 290 27.60 -22.15 -9.95
C ARG A 290 28.07 -21.10 -10.95
N TRP A 291 27.83 -19.83 -10.68
CA TRP A 291 28.04 -18.73 -11.63
C TRP A 291 28.91 -17.59 -11.11
N GLY A 292 29.29 -17.58 -9.83
CA GLY A 292 30.01 -16.46 -9.21
C GLY A 292 31.29 -16.08 -9.94
N ALA A 293 32.12 -17.06 -10.31
CA ALA A 293 33.35 -16.83 -11.07
C ALA A 293 33.09 -16.22 -12.45
N ARG A 294 32.09 -16.74 -13.18
CA ARG A 294 31.70 -16.23 -14.52
C ARG A 294 31.15 -14.82 -14.45
N LEU A 295 30.44 -14.50 -13.37
CA LEU A 295 29.84 -13.18 -13.12
C LEU A 295 30.83 -12.19 -12.49
N GLY A 296 32.04 -12.64 -12.12
CA GLY A 296 33.06 -11.81 -11.45
C GLY A 296 32.66 -11.35 -10.04
N LEU A 297 31.87 -12.17 -9.35
CA LEU A 297 31.42 -11.95 -7.97
C LEU A 297 32.39 -12.60 -6.99
N ARG A 298 32.79 -11.86 -5.95
CA ARG A 298 33.81 -12.29 -4.98
C ARG A 298 33.23 -13.08 -3.79
N GLY A 299 31.91 -13.06 -3.61
CA GLY A 299 31.21 -13.78 -2.54
C GLY A 299 29.96 -13.04 -2.06
N ARG A 300 29.32 -13.54 -0.99
CA ARG A 300 28.07 -12.99 -0.46
C ARG A 300 28.14 -11.53 -0.01
N ALA A 301 29.31 -11.11 0.47
CA ALA A 301 29.55 -9.76 0.96
C ALA A 301 29.98 -8.78 -0.15
N ASP A 302 30.01 -9.24 -1.41
CA ASP A 302 30.33 -8.42 -2.57
C ASP A 302 29.11 -7.57 -2.98
N PRO A 303 29.17 -6.23 -2.91
CA PRO A 303 28.08 -5.36 -3.33
C PRO A 303 27.69 -5.57 -4.79
N ALA A 304 28.62 -5.97 -5.67
CA ALA A 304 28.29 -6.24 -7.07
C ALA A 304 27.28 -7.39 -7.25
N GLY A 305 27.07 -8.23 -6.23
CA GLY A 305 26.06 -9.28 -6.19
C GLY A 305 24.65 -8.80 -5.83
N LEU A 306 24.45 -7.52 -5.49
CA LEU A 306 23.13 -6.99 -5.11
C LEU A 306 22.04 -7.22 -6.18
N PRO A 307 22.28 -7.08 -7.50
CA PRO A 307 21.25 -7.40 -8.49
C PRO A 307 20.76 -8.85 -8.41
N LEU A 308 21.67 -9.80 -8.14
CA LEU A 308 21.31 -11.21 -7.97
C LEU A 308 20.52 -11.44 -6.68
N PHE A 309 20.91 -10.78 -5.58
CA PHE A 309 20.16 -10.78 -4.33
C PHE A 309 18.72 -10.30 -4.55
N VAL A 310 18.56 -9.14 -5.18
CA VAL A 310 17.26 -8.52 -5.40
C VAL A 310 16.43 -9.36 -6.37
N ALA A 311 17.02 -9.94 -7.42
CA ALA A 311 16.30 -10.81 -8.35
C ALA A 311 15.71 -12.05 -7.64
N ILE A 312 16.50 -12.72 -6.79
CA ILE A 312 16.00 -13.87 -6.02
C ILE A 312 14.89 -13.44 -5.05
N PHE A 313 15.09 -12.31 -4.36
CA PHE A 313 14.06 -11.73 -3.49
C PHE A 313 12.78 -11.45 -4.26
N SER A 314 12.87 -10.82 -5.43
CA SER A 314 11.73 -10.50 -6.29
C SER A 314 10.96 -11.74 -6.75
N VAL A 315 11.64 -12.83 -7.07
CA VAL A 315 10.99 -14.12 -7.41
C VAL A 315 10.20 -14.65 -6.23
N VAL A 316 10.80 -14.70 -5.04
CA VAL A 316 10.13 -15.21 -3.84
C VAL A 316 8.95 -14.32 -3.47
N TRP A 317 9.14 -13.00 -3.50
CA TRP A 317 8.10 -12.02 -3.17
C TRP A 317 6.93 -12.08 -4.16
N PHE A 318 7.21 -12.24 -5.46
CA PHE A 318 6.19 -12.44 -6.49
C PHE A 318 5.36 -13.70 -6.20
N VAL A 319 6.00 -14.83 -5.86
CA VAL A 319 5.30 -16.07 -5.49
C VAL A 319 4.48 -15.92 -4.20
N LEU A 320 4.95 -15.13 -3.23
CA LEU A 320 4.22 -14.85 -1.99
C LEU A 320 3.06 -13.86 -2.14
N THR A 321 2.86 -13.28 -3.33
CA THR A 321 1.84 -12.23 -3.56
C THR A 321 0.43 -12.62 -3.11
N PRO A 322 -0.11 -13.83 -3.40
CA PRO A 322 -1.45 -14.21 -2.92
C PRO A 322 -1.57 -14.26 -1.39
N LEU A 323 -0.50 -14.66 -0.70
CA LEU A 323 -0.45 -14.66 0.76
C LEU A 323 -0.42 -13.24 1.32
N ILE A 324 0.44 -12.38 0.74
CA ILE A 324 0.51 -10.96 1.10
C ILE A 324 -0.85 -10.29 0.91
N ASN A 325 -1.47 -10.49 -0.25
CA ASN A 325 -2.81 -9.96 -0.57
C ASN A 325 -3.85 -10.44 0.44
N THR A 326 -3.80 -11.71 0.85
CA THR A 326 -4.74 -12.26 1.84
C THR A 326 -4.56 -11.65 3.23
N VAL A 327 -3.31 -11.42 3.67
CA VAL A 327 -3.02 -10.75 4.94
C VAL A 327 -3.58 -9.32 4.93
N VAL A 328 -3.34 -8.55 3.86
CA VAL A 328 -3.87 -7.18 3.73
C VAL A 328 -5.40 -7.20 3.67
N ARG A 329 -5.99 -8.05 2.81
CA ARG A 329 -7.45 -8.15 2.63
C ARG A 329 -8.19 -8.52 3.92
N THR A 330 -7.55 -9.27 4.81
CA THR A 330 -8.10 -9.57 6.14
C THR A 330 -8.18 -8.31 7.00
N THR A 331 -7.12 -7.49 7.04
CA THR A 331 -7.13 -6.21 7.77
C THR A 331 -8.12 -5.21 7.19
N GLU A 332 -8.29 -5.18 5.86
CA GLU A 332 -9.30 -4.37 5.19
C GLU A 332 -10.73 -4.79 5.58
N ALA A 333 -11.00 -6.10 5.62
CA ALA A 333 -12.28 -6.64 6.07
C ALA A 333 -12.59 -6.32 7.54
N GLU A 334 -11.57 -6.38 8.41
CA GLU A 334 -11.68 -5.97 9.81
C GLU A 334 -11.98 -4.47 9.94
N ALA A 335 -11.31 -3.63 9.15
CA ALA A 335 -11.50 -2.18 9.13
C ALA A 335 -12.88 -1.78 8.58
N ASP A 336 -13.38 -2.47 7.55
CA ASP A 336 -14.74 -2.29 7.03
C ASP A 336 -15.80 -2.59 8.09
N ALA A 337 -15.67 -3.70 8.82
CA ALA A 337 -16.59 -4.06 9.90
C ALA A 337 -16.55 -3.06 11.06
N PHE A 338 -15.35 -2.61 11.44
CA PHE A 338 -15.19 -1.55 12.44
C PHE A 338 -15.86 -0.25 11.97
N GLY A 339 -15.56 0.18 10.75
CA GLY A 339 -16.04 1.44 10.19
C GLY A 339 -17.56 1.52 10.08
N LEU A 340 -18.21 0.42 9.67
CA LEU A 340 -19.68 0.33 9.66
C LEU A 340 -20.28 0.52 11.06
N ASN A 341 -19.70 -0.12 12.07
CA ASN A 341 -20.16 0.01 13.47
C ASN A 341 -19.91 1.40 14.06
N ALA A 342 -18.75 1.99 13.75
CA ALA A 342 -18.34 3.29 14.27
C ALA A 342 -19.11 4.44 13.60
N ALA A 343 -19.17 4.46 12.27
CA ALA A 343 -19.79 5.54 11.51
C ALA A 343 -21.32 5.43 11.47
N ARG A 344 -21.84 4.19 11.43
CA ARG A 344 -23.25 3.85 11.21
C ARG A 344 -23.82 4.43 9.90
N GLU A 345 -22.99 4.47 8.86
CA GLU A 345 -23.33 5.02 7.53
C GLU A 345 -23.26 3.94 6.44
N PRO A 346 -24.07 2.86 6.49
CA PRO A 346 -23.96 1.75 5.52
C PRO A 346 -24.22 2.19 4.07
N GLN A 347 -25.09 3.18 3.86
CA GLN A 347 -25.33 3.75 2.53
C GLN A 347 -24.18 4.64 2.07
N GLY A 348 -23.60 5.45 2.96
CA GLY A 348 -22.39 6.23 2.67
C GLY A 348 -21.21 5.32 2.34
N PHE A 349 -21.09 4.19 3.02
CA PHE A 349 -20.09 3.17 2.76
C PHE A 349 -20.28 2.51 1.39
N ALA A 350 -21.50 2.10 1.06
CA ALA A 350 -21.82 1.54 -0.26
C ALA A 350 -21.57 2.53 -1.40
N MET A 351 -21.95 3.80 -1.22
CA MET A 351 -21.66 4.85 -2.20
C MET A 351 -20.16 5.08 -2.35
N ALA A 352 -19.39 5.12 -1.25
CA ALA A 352 -17.94 5.23 -1.31
C ALA A 352 -17.31 4.05 -2.08
N ALA A 353 -17.80 2.82 -1.88
CA ALA A 353 -17.40 1.66 -2.68
C ALA A 353 -17.70 1.85 -4.18
N MET A 354 -18.83 2.44 -4.55
CA MET A 354 -19.16 2.80 -5.94
C MET A 354 -18.27 3.93 -6.48
N ARG A 355 -17.75 4.83 -5.65
CA ARG A 355 -16.74 5.82 -6.11
C ARG A 355 -15.42 5.13 -6.47
N LEU A 356 -15.00 4.15 -5.68
CA LEU A 356 -13.78 3.37 -5.91
C LEU A 356 -13.88 2.48 -7.16
N SER A 357 -15.10 2.16 -7.60
CA SER A 357 -15.35 1.38 -8.81
C SER A 357 -14.96 2.07 -10.11
N THR A 358 -14.41 3.28 -10.05
CA THR A 358 -13.82 3.95 -11.23
C THR A 358 -12.45 3.38 -11.58
N TYR A 359 -11.82 2.66 -10.64
CA TYR A 359 -10.49 2.06 -10.81
C TYR A 359 -10.32 0.74 -10.06
N ARG A 360 -11.43 0.13 -9.61
CA ARG A 360 -11.45 -1.18 -8.94
C ARG A 360 -12.62 -2.00 -9.45
N LYS A 361 -12.34 -3.12 -10.11
CA LYS A 361 -13.36 -4.07 -10.56
C LYS A 361 -14.20 -4.54 -9.35
N LEU A 362 -15.51 -4.54 -9.53
CA LEU A 362 -16.46 -4.75 -8.44
C LEU A 362 -16.70 -6.22 -8.12
N SER A 363 -16.76 -7.06 -9.16
CA SER A 363 -17.21 -8.45 -9.03
C SER A 363 -16.19 -9.40 -9.65
N PRO A 364 -15.04 -9.65 -8.99
CA PRO A 364 -14.10 -10.67 -9.42
C PRO A 364 -14.63 -12.09 -9.22
N GLY A 365 -14.05 -13.03 -9.96
CA GLY A 365 -14.18 -14.45 -9.59
C GLY A 365 -13.39 -14.78 -8.31
N ARG A 366 -13.73 -15.88 -7.62
CA ARG A 366 -13.05 -16.28 -6.37
C ARG A 366 -11.53 -16.44 -6.52
N LEU A 367 -11.09 -17.04 -7.63
CA LEU A 367 -9.66 -17.23 -7.90
C LEU A 367 -8.96 -15.90 -8.20
N GLU A 368 -9.65 -15.02 -8.93
CA GLU A 368 -9.16 -13.69 -9.26
C GLU A 368 -8.97 -12.85 -7.98
N GLU A 369 -9.94 -12.88 -7.06
CA GLU A 369 -9.85 -12.21 -5.77
C GLU A 369 -8.71 -12.75 -4.90
N PHE A 370 -8.61 -14.08 -4.79
CA PHE A 370 -7.54 -14.72 -4.03
C PHE A 370 -6.14 -14.32 -4.54
N LEU A 371 -5.95 -14.29 -5.86
CA LEU A 371 -4.65 -14.01 -6.48
C LEU A 371 -4.29 -12.53 -6.48
N PHE A 372 -5.23 -11.64 -6.81
CA PHE A 372 -4.89 -10.27 -7.21
C PHE A 372 -5.42 -9.16 -6.29
N TYR A 373 -6.38 -9.45 -5.43
CA TYR A 373 -7.05 -8.43 -4.62
C TYR A 373 -6.43 -8.34 -3.23
N ASP A 374 -5.88 -7.18 -2.91
CA ASP A 374 -5.44 -6.81 -1.57
C ASP A 374 -6.56 -6.23 -0.70
N HIS A 375 -7.71 -5.87 -1.30
CA HIS A 375 -8.92 -5.39 -0.62
C HIS A 375 -10.11 -6.29 -0.97
N PRO A 376 -11.13 -6.39 -0.11
CA PRO A 376 -12.39 -7.03 -0.49
C PRO A 376 -12.96 -6.38 -1.74
N SER A 377 -13.57 -7.19 -2.61
CA SER A 377 -14.22 -6.67 -3.82
C SER A 377 -15.27 -5.60 -3.50
N GLY A 378 -15.52 -4.68 -4.43
CA GLY A 378 -16.54 -3.66 -4.19
C GLY A 378 -17.94 -4.26 -4.02
N TYR A 379 -18.22 -5.41 -4.64
CA TYR A 379 -19.40 -6.22 -4.36
C TYR A 379 -19.46 -6.63 -2.89
N ASP A 380 -18.41 -7.27 -2.37
CA ASP A 380 -18.35 -7.74 -0.97
C ASP A 380 -18.53 -6.60 0.01
N ARG A 381 -17.93 -5.44 -0.27
CA ARG A 381 -18.03 -4.24 0.57
C ARG A 381 -19.46 -3.71 0.64
N VAL A 382 -20.14 -3.59 -0.51
CA VAL A 382 -21.55 -3.18 -0.55
C VAL A 382 -22.43 -4.21 0.13
N HIS A 383 -22.22 -5.50 -0.16
CA HIS A 383 -23.03 -6.59 0.39
C HIS A 383 -22.97 -6.62 1.91
N ARG A 384 -21.76 -6.53 2.49
CA ARG A 384 -21.56 -6.44 3.94
C ARG A 384 -22.22 -5.20 4.55
N ALA A 385 -22.16 -4.05 3.87
CA ALA A 385 -22.86 -2.85 4.33
C ALA A 385 -24.38 -3.03 4.34
N MET A 386 -24.94 -3.75 3.36
CA MET A 386 -26.38 -4.05 3.30
C MET A 386 -26.81 -5.10 4.33
N ILE A 387 -25.97 -6.10 4.61
CA ILE A 387 -26.16 -7.02 5.76
C ILE A 387 -26.22 -6.22 7.04
N TRP A 388 -25.21 -5.38 7.28
CA TRP A 388 -25.14 -4.55 8.49
C TRP A 388 -26.39 -3.68 8.64
N LEU A 389 -26.85 -3.05 7.55
CA LEU A 389 -28.06 -2.25 7.54
C LEU A 389 -29.30 -3.05 7.96
N LYS A 390 -29.47 -4.27 7.43
CA LYS A 390 -30.58 -5.17 7.78
C LYS A 390 -30.57 -5.55 9.26
N GLU A 391 -29.40 -5.83 9.80
CA GLU A 391 -29.24 -6.32 11.18
C GLU A 391 -29.35 -5.19 12.21
N ASN A 392 -28.98 -3.95 11.86
CA ASN A 392 -28.83 -2.83 12.80
C ASN A 392 -29.89 -1.71 12.62
N THR A 393 -30.94 -1.92 11.81
CA THR A 393 -32.08 -0.99 11.73
C THR A 393 -33.12 -1.32 12.81
N PRO A 394 -33.69 -0.33 13.53
CA PRO A 394 -34.50 -0.53 14.76
C PRO A 394 -35.79 -1.39 14.71
N GLU A 395 -36.11 -2.09 13.63
CA GLU A 395 -37.27 -3.01 13.60
C GLU A 395 -36.97 -4.41 14.19
N ASN A 396 -35.70 -4.71 14.52
CA ASN A 396 -35.30 -5.99 15.14
C ASN A 396 -35.43 -6.03 16.69
N THR A 397 -36.05 -5.03 17.32
CA THR A 397 -36.45 -5.16 18.72
C THR A 397 -37.81 -5.86 18.73
N PRO A 398 -37.96 -7.11 19.22
CA PRO A 398 -39.27 -7.67 19.42
C PRO A 398 -39.99 -6.71 20.36
N THR A 399 -41.11 -6.14 19.89
CA THR A 399 -42.02 -5.38 20.72
C THR A 399 -42.23 -6.16 22.01
N SER A 400 -41.73 -5.61 23.12
CA SER A 400 -41.97 -6.20 24.43
C SER A 400 -43.49 -6.25 24.60
N ARG A 401 -43.96 -7.50 24.62
CA ARG A 401 -45.28 -7.99 25.01
C ARG A 401 -46.27 -6.91 25.39
N ALA A 402 -47.37 -6.88 24.64
CA ALA A 402 -48.67 -6.40 25.08
C ALA A 402 -48.87 -6.65 26.58
N GLY A 403 -48.71 -5.59 27.37
CA GLY A 403 -49.07 -5.56 28.78
C GLY A 403 -50.55 -5.22 28.88
N ASN A 404 -51.41 -6.22 28.74
CA ASN A 404 -52.62 -6.32 29.54
C ASN A 404 -53.11 -7.78 29.52
N PRO A 405 -53.46 -8.38 30.66
CA PRO A 405 -54.68 -7.95 31.37
C PRO A 405 -54.59 -7.93 32.91
N SER A 406 -55.51 -7.17 33.51
CA SER A 406 -56.11 -7.33 34.84
C SER A 406 -55.26 -7.08 36.10
N ARG A 407 -55.53 -5.95 36.77
CA ARG A 407 -56.27 -5.91 38.04
C ARG A 407 -56.77 -4.50 38.35
#